data_AF-A0A7D9KDH2-F1
#
_entry.id   AF-A0A7D9KDH2-F1
#
_cell.length_a   1.000
_cell.length_b   1.000
_cell.length_c   1.000
_cell.angle_alpha   90.00
_cell.angle_beta   90.00
_cell.angle_gamma   90.00
#
_symmetry.space_group_name_H-M   'P 1'
#
loop_
_entity.id
_entity.type
_entity.pdbx_description
1 polymer ?
#
loop_
_entity_poly.entity_id
_entity_poly.type
_entity_poly.pdbx_seq_one_letter_code
_entity_poly.pdbx_strand_id
1 'polypeptide(L)'
;MPPHCPKSYPLTRTLSQYFSPASSKNKPLELDGTAGLAVYQRTPVNPYLKEVVRHLRDPLELFPNVIIQAQCIVRIELNGVIMQEQWELTIKKTRRSLCTVLDALGILHQGLFHSNFLLEHVEQFLDESKRSDADLPDSKKFSEEDVQKLTKLKEHLLNLNKFLDCVLLNYSSFSCELPDIEKVKRAAKKLYKVIKNLKPDRLKNLVPEGMVFSEEYVLCSVLGLHNDFAARLRNLSPEMRNHKTDMCLLLCFLKERDESPNVENLRDTAAVECSLQKMGFTENRSNVIAKWIAEQPFPEHRSLLAWTQIYIENVFKYDIFLNDEVHNFPYKERYLDGWFSVNVEDCEGGDGRVPQVSVINTNTKEKAIAHIENKIAEFKESNPKGQLYFHGTDHDSVKNILECGIKLGKGSQICDFSNGCGFYVADNFKYALEEHAMKSKLAAVILFNISDDCLKKGLDLSGAERQMDLKSVIKYFRSGEPRSHGLGQKLYQEIKKCHYIFGPMSRDGSRKCEIVQQICIKKEEMAEEMGNPSHVAGIVFINTGAGTELARR
;
A
#
# COMPACT_ATOMS: atom_id res chain seq x y z
N MET A 1 7.82 14.59 26.77
CA MET A 1 7.11 13.80 25.73
C MET A 1 6.39 14.78 24.83
N PRO A 2 6.64 14.84 23.51
CA PRO A 2 5.76 15.58 22.64
C PRO A 2 4.48 14.75 22.39
N PRO A 3 3.28 15.29 22.66
CA PRO A 3 2.02 14.61 22.44
C PRO A 3 1.50 14.99 21.05
N HIS A 4 2.03 14.42 19.97
CA HIS A 4 1.40 14.54 18.66
C HIS A 4 1.68 13.29 17.83
N CYS A 5 0.79 12.30 17.92
CA CYS A 5 0.61 11.33 16.84
C CYS A 5 -0.41 11.97 15.89
N PRO A 6 -0.02 12.43 14.68
CA PRO A 6 -0.93 13.12 13.80
C PRO A 6 -2.02 12.13 13.33
N LYS A 7 -3.26 12.41 13.72
CA LYS A 7 -4.47 11.71 13.24
C LYS A 7 -4.80 12.03 11.79
N SER A 8 -4.18 13.04 11.18
CA SER A 8 -4.64 13.58 9.92
C SER A 8 -4.15 12.74 8.76
N TYR A 9 -4.89 11.69 8.41
CA TYR A 9 -4.97 11.33 7.01
C TYR A 9 -5.48 12.56 6.24
N PRO A 10 -4.92 12.86 5.07
CA PRO A 10 -5.43 13.94 4.23
C PRO A 10 -6.85 13.67 3.75
N LEU A 11 -7.49 12.53 4.07
CA LEU A 11 -8.91 12.27 3.86
C LEU A 11 -9.76 13.52 4.13
N THR A 12 -9.76 14.10 5.34
CA THR A 12 -10.53 15.32 5.62
C THR A 12 -10.13 16.52 4.77
N ARG A 13 -8.83 16.72 4.53
CA ARG A 13 -8.28 17.84 3.75
C ARG A 13 -8.64 17.73 2.26
N THR A 14 -8.34 16.60 1.63
CA THR A 14 -8.65 16.27 0.24
C THR A 14 -10.16 16.23 0.03
N LEU A 15 -10.92 15.55 0.88
CA LEU A 15 -12.39 15.53 0.78
C LEU A 15 -12.95 16.97 0.94
N SER A 16 -12.48 17.79 1.91
CA SER A 16 -12.95 19.19 2.07
C SER A 16 -12.77 20.06 0.83
N GLN A 17 -11.70 19.85 0.08
CA GLN A 17 -11.44 20.55 -1.18
C GLN A 17 -12.43 20.13 -2.28
N TYR A 18 -12.92 18.90 -2.28
CA TYR A 18 -13.87 18.41 -3.27
C TYR A 18 -15.32 18.78 -2.98
N PHE A 19 -15.69 18.87 -1.70
CA PHE A 19 -17.09 18.88 -1.29
C PHE A 19 -17.65 20.22 -0.81
N SER A 20 -16.80 21.23 -0.60
CA SER A 20 -17.27 22.57 -0.27
C SER A 20 -17.56 23.37 -1.55
N PRO A 21 -18.82 23.74 -1.85
CA PRO A 21 -19.08 24.81 -2.80
C PRO A 21 -18.53 26.07 -2.15
N ALA A 22 -17.70 26.81 -2.86
CA ALA A 22 -17.18 28.10 -2.42
C ALA A 22 -18.33 28.96 -1.85
N SER A 23 -18.46 28.95 -0.51
CA SER A 23 -19.14 30.03 0.18
C SER A 23 -18.23 31.22 -0.05
N SER A 24 -18.78 32.31 -0.57
CA SER A 24 -18.04 33.52 -0.95
C SER A 24 -17.28 34.21 0.19
N LYS A 25 -17.26 33.60 1.39
CA LYS A 25 -16.57 34.09 2.58
C LYS A 25 -15.38 33.24 3.04
N ASN A 26 -15.24 32.00 2.58
CA ASN A 26 -14.12 31.14 2.96
C ASN A 26 -13.27 30.84 1.74
N LYS A 27 -12.13 31.55 1.62
CA LYS A 27 -11.07 31.16 0.68
C LYS A 27 -10.70 29.69 0.98
N PRO A 28 -10.54 28.83 -0.04
CA PRO A 28 -9.92 27.53 0.17
C PRO A 28 -8.58 27.76 0.89
N LEU A 29 -8.23 26.91 1.86
CA LEU A 29 -6.92 26.96 2.49
C LEU A 29 -5.88 27.00 1.37
N GLU A 30 -5.16 28.12 1.25
CA GLU A 30 -4.02 28.21 0.35
C GLU A 30 -3.00 27.20 0.87
N LEU A 31 -2.89 26.08 0.15
CA LEU A 31 -1.79 25.16 0.34
C LEU A 31 -0.52 25.95 0.02
N ASP A 32 0.48 25.86 0.89
CA ASP A 32 1.82 26.24 0.47
C ASP A 32 2.15 25.47 -0.83
N GLY A 33 2.88 26.08 -1.75
CA GLY A 33 3.20 25.48 -3.05
C GLY A 33 4.08 24.23 -2.97
N THR A 34 4.27 23.67 -1.77
CA THR A 34 5.12 22.52 -1.44
C THR A 34 4.35 21.22 -1.19
N ALA A 35 3.02 21.25 -1.07
CA ALA A 35 2.23 20.03 -0.91
C ALA A 35 2.09 19.23 -2.24
N GLY A 36 2.29 17.91 -2.19
CA GLY A 36 2.19 17.02 -3.36
C GLY A 36 0.84 17.09 -4.08
N LEU A 37 -0.25 17.35 -3.36
CA LEU A 37 -1.58 17.59 -3.94
C LEU A 37 -1.57 18.69 -5.02
N ALA A 38 -0.71 19.71 -4.89
CA ALA A 38 -0.62 20.81 -5.86
C ALA A 38 -0.10 20.34 -7.23
N VAL A 39 0.69 19.26 -7.28
CA VAL A 39 1.11 18.64 -8.54
C VAL A 39 -0.09 17.98 -9.19
N TYR A 40 -0.84 17.12 -8.48
CA TYR A 40 -2.04 16.48 -9.02
C TYR A 40 -3.12 17.49 -9.45
N GLN A 41 -3.22 18.65 -8.79
CA GLN A 41 -4.10 19.77 -9.17
C GLN A 41 -3.62 20.53 -10.41
N ARG A 42 -2.37 20.37 -10.84
CA ARG A 42 -1.82 20.97 -12.05
C ARG A 42 -1.67 19.96 -13.18
N THR A 43 -1.62 18.67 -12.87
CA THR A 43 -1.49 17.59 -13.85
C THR A 43 -2.80 17.43 -14.63
N PRO A 44 -2.77 17.62 -15.97
CA PRO A 44 -3.95 17.44 -16.80
C PRO A 44 -4.41 15.99 -16.76
N VAL A 45 -5.73 15.79 -16.72
CA VAL A 45 -6.32 14.45 -16.78
C VAL A 45 -5.96 13.77 -18.11
N ASN A 46 -5.46 12.53 -18.05
CA ASN A 46 -5.14 11.80 -19.26
C ASN A 46 -6.42 11.35 -20.01
N PRO A 47 -6.34 11.05 -21.33
CA PRO A 47 -7.51 10.73 -22.13
C PRO A 47 -8.30 9.51 -21.64
N TYR A 48 -7.61 8.48 -21.16
CA TYR A 48 -8.26 7.27 -20.66
C TYR A 48 -9.12 7.57 -19.44
N LEU A 49 -8.54 8.22 -18.44
CA LEU A 49 -9.22 8.57 -17.20
C LEU A 49 -10.38 9.54 -17.45
N LYS A 50 -10.18 10.46 -18.41
CA LYS A 50 -11.23 11.37 -18.88
C LYS A 50 -12.44 10.62 -19.44
N GLU A 51 -12.20 9.60 -20.26
CA GLU A 51 -13.25 8.78 -20.85
C GLU A 51 -13.96 7.90 -19.81
N VAL A 52 -13.22 7.31 -18.86
CA VAL A 52 -13.81 6.54 -17.74
C VAL A 52 -14.78 7.41 -16.95
N VAL A 53 -14.34 8.59 -16.50
CA VAL A 53 -15.19 9.51 -15.74
C VAL A 53 -16.38 9.98 -16.56
N ARG A 54 -16.19 10.29 -17.85
CA ARG A 54 -17.28 10.70 -18.75
C ARG A 54 -18.38 9.65 -18.83
N HIS A 55 -18.03 8.37 -18.86
CA HIS A 55 -19.01 7.28 -18.94
C HIS A 55 -19.66 6.92 -17.62
N LEU A 56 -18.96 7.10 -16.51
CA LEU A 56 -19.48 6.80 -15.18
C LEU A 56 -20.28 7.96 -14.58
N ARG A 57 -20.16 9.19 -15.09
CA ARG A 57 -20.84 10.38 -14.57
C ARG A 57 -22.35 10.19 -14.41
N ASP A 58 -23.06 9.91 -15.51
CA ASP A 58 -24.53 9.85 -15.47
C ASP A 58 -25.08 8.76 -14.52
N PRO A 59 -24.55 7.52 -14.50
CA PRO A 59 -24.94 6.53 -13.50
C PRO A 59 -24.69 6.97 -12.05
N LEU A 60 -23.52 7.56 -11.78
CA LEU A 60 -23.13 7.98 -10.42
C LEU A 60 -24.00 9.15 -9.91
N GLU A 61 -24.49 10.02 -10.80
CA GLU A 61 -25.41 11.10 -10.44
C GLU A 61 -26.79 10.59 -9.99
N LEU A 62 -27.15 9.34 -10.30
CA LEU A 62 -28.41 8.72 -9.86
C LEU A 62 -28.32 8.07 -8.49
N PHE A 63 -27.13 7.96 -7.89
CA PHE A 63 -26.99 7.39 -6.55
C PHE A 63 -27.59 8.30 -5.48
N PRO A 64 -28.14 7.72 -4.39
CA PRO A 64 -28.61 8.50 -3.26
C PRO A 64 -27.50 9.40 -2.69
N ASN A 65 -27.90 10.57 -2.16
CA ASN A 65 -26.94 11.44 -1.49
C ASN A 65 -26.48 10.79 -0.18
N VAL A 66 -25.16 10.69 -0.01
CA VAL A 66 -24.54 10.19 1.21
C VAL A 66 -23.85 11.35 1.94
N ILE A 67 -24.04 11.44 3.26
CA ILE A 67 -23.42 12.48 4.09
C ILE A 67 -22.27 11.85 4.89
N ILE A 68 -21.06 12.41 4.77
CA ILE A 68 -19.94 12.02 5.62
C ILE A 68 -19.86 13.01 6.78
N GLN A 69 -19.95 12.54 8.03
CA GLN A 69 -19.51 13.35 9.16
C GLN A 69 -18.04 13.05 9.42
N ALA A 70 -17.19 13.92 8.90
CA ALA A 70 -15.79 13.94 9.24
C ALA A 70 -15.60 14.93 10.40
N GLN A 71 -15.20 14.46 11.58
CA GLN A 71 -15.00 15.34 12.74
C GLN A 71 -13.64 16.03 12.64
N CYS A 72 -13.57 17.10 11.85
CA CYS A 72 -12.38 17.93 11.83
C CYS A 72 -12.42 18.88 13.02
N ILE A 73 -11.69 18.54 14.09
CA ILE A 73 -11.47 19.42 15.24
C ILE A 73 -10.30 20.34 14.90
N VAL A 74 -10.60 21.55 14.45
CA VAL A 74 -9.56 22.58 14.30
C VAL A 74 -9.47 23.31 15.63
N ARG A 75 -8.32 23.19 16.30
CA ARG A 75 -7.99 24.05 17.45
C ARG A 75 -7.36 25.32 16.93
N ILE A 76 -8.10 26.40 17.00
CA ILE A 76 -7.60 27.73 16.68
C ILE A 76 -7.28 28.39 18.02
N GLU A 77 -6.00 28.63 18.29
CA GLU A 77 -5.58 29.42 19.44
C GLU A 77 -5.43 30.88 19.00
N LEU A 78 -6.37 31.71 19.41
CA LEU A 78 -6.35 33.16 19.17
C LEU A 78 -6.39 33.87 20.53
N ASN A 79 -5.33 34.62 20.85
CA ASN A 79 -5.23 35.41 22.08
C ASN A 79 -5.46 34.60 23.37
N GLY A 80 -4.95 33.36 23.44
CA GLY A 80 -5.09 32.49 24.61
C GLY A 80 -6.47 31.82 24.77
N VAL A 81 -7.37 32.00 23.80
CA VAL A 81 -8.65 31.27 23.72
C VAL A 81 -8.50 30.14 22.70
N ILE A 82 -8.70 28.90 23.17
CA ILE A 82 -8.79 27.73 22.29
C ILE A 82 -10.23 27.63 21.78
N MET A 83 -10.44 27.95 20.52
CA MET A 83 -11.71 27.67 19.84
C MET A 83 -11.63 26.28 19.19
N GLN A 84 -12.65 25.48 19.44
CA GLN A 84 -12.84 24.17 18.83
C GLN A 84 -14.03 24.27 17.88
N GLU A 85 -13.75 24.29 16.59
CA GLU A 85 -14.78 24.29 15.54
C GLU A 85 -14.96 22.88 14.99
N GLN A 86 -16.21 22.44 14.85
CA GLN A 86 -16.59 21.15 14.27
C GLN A 86 -17.12 21.38 12.86
N TRP A 87 -16.53 20.71 11.88
CA TRP A 87 -16.94 20.78 10.47
C TRP A 87 -17.73 19.53 10.10
N GLU A 88 -18.78 19.67 9.28
CA GLU A 88 -19.47 18.54 8.64
C GLU A 88 -19.20 18.58 7.13
N LEU A 89 -18.89 17.42 6.56
CA LEU A 89 -18.48 17.30 5.17
C LEU A 89 -19.55 16.59 4.35
N THR A 90 -20.48 17.35 3.78
CA THR A 90 -21.46 16.76 2.86
C THR A 90 -20.79 16.43 1.52
N ILE A 91 -20.68 15.16 1.14
CA ILE A 91 -20.38 14.78 -0.24
C ILE A 91 -21.52 15.32 -1.13
N LYS A 92 -21.29 16.47 -1.78
CA LYS A 92 -22.23 17.06 -2.74
C LYS A 92 -21.96 16.53 -4.15
N LYS A 93 -22.94 16.73 -5.04
CA LYS A 93 -22.87 16.34 -6.45
C LYS A 93 -21.50 16.63 -7.06
N THR A 94 -20.98 15.61 -7.74
CA THR A 94 -19.75 15.54 -8.51
C THR A 94 -19.40 16.88 -9.17
N ARG A 95 -18.19 17.41 -8.91
CA ARG A 95 -17.71 18.64 -9.58
C ARG A 95 -17.83 18.49 -11.10
N ARG A 96 -18.36 19.51 -11.77
CA ARG A 96 -18.59 19.49 -13.23
C ARG A 96 -17.29 19.54 -14.04
N SER A 97 -16.26 20.20 -13.52
CA SER A 97 -14.96 20.37 -14.17
C SER A 97 -14.07 19.16 -13.96
N LEU A 98 -13.61 18.57 -15.06
CA LEU A 98 -12.65 17.47 -15.09
C LEU A 98 -11.35 18.00 -15.66
N CYS A 99 -10.68 18.86 -14.90
CA CYS A 99 -9.49 19.57 -15.36
C CYS A 99 -8.22 18.80 -15.02
N THR A 100 -8.23 18.05 -13.91
CA THR A 100 -7.02 17.51 -13.29
C THR A 100 -7.14 16.02 -13.01
N VAL A 101 -6.00 15.34 -12.82
CA VAL A 101 -5.96 13.94 -12.36
C VAL A 101 -6.63 13.81 -11.00
N LEU A 102 -6.40 14.78 -10.10
CA LEU A 102 -7.03 14.79 -8.78
C LEU A 102 -8.56 14.84 -8.90
N ASP A 103 -9.12 15.67 -9.80
CA ASP A 103 -10.57 15.75 -10.00
C ASP A 103 -11.13 14.40 -10.41
N ALA A 104 -10.44 13.74 -11.35
CA ALA A 104 -10.91 12.48 -11.89
C ALA A 104 -10.89 11.36 -10.85
N LEU A 105 -9.77 11.18 -10.14
CA LEU A 105 -9.67 10.18 -9.08
C LEU A 105 -10.63 10.48 -7.93
N GLY A 106 -10.83 11.77 -7.59
CA GLY A 106 -11.82 12.22 -6.62
C GLY A 106 -13.22 11.68 -6.92
N ILE A 107 -13.65 11.82 -8.17
CA ILE A 107 -14.95 11.34 -8.66
C ILE A 107 -15.05 9.81 -8.59
N LEU A 108 -13.97 9.10 -8.95
CA LEU A 108 -13.96 7.64 -8.96
C LEU A 108 -14.01 7.04 -7.56
N HIS A 109 -13.27 7.60 -6.58
CA HIS A 109 -13.36 7.16 -5.18
C HIS A 109 -14.75 7.41 -4.61
N GLN A 110 -15.36 8.58 -4.89
CA GLN A 110 -16.74 8.86 -4.50
C GLN A 110 -17.72 7.84 -5.11
N GLY A 111 -17.53 7.55 -6.41
CA GLY A 111 -18.34 6.56 -7.11
C GLY A 111 -18.21 5.16 -6.52
N LEU A 112 -16.99 4.75 -6.16
CA LEU A 112 -16.71 3.46 -5.52
C LEU A 112 -17.39 3.39 -4.14
N PHE A 113 -17.23 4.43 -3.33
CA PHE A 113 -17.84 4.50 -2.00
C PHE A 113 -19.36 4.40 -2.07
N HIS A 114 -20.01 5.22 -2.91
CA HIS A 114 -21.47 5.18 -3.08
C HIS A 114 -21.96 3.84 -3.64
N SER A 115 -21.21 3.24 -4.59
CA SER A 115 -21.59 1.98 -5.20
C SER A 115 -21.45 0.80 -4.23
N ASN A 116 -20.37 0.74 -3.44
CA ASN A 116 -20.21 -0.24 -2.35
C ASN A 116 -21.34 -0.11 -1.31
N PHE A 117 -21.68 1.12 -0.96
CA PHE A 117 -22.75 1.39 -0.01
C PHE A 117 -24.13 0.95 -0.52
N LEU A 118 -24.46 1.29 -1.76
CA LEU A 118 -25.71 0.86 -2.38
C LEU A 118 -25.76 -0.67 -2.53
N LEU A 119 -24.62 -1.30 -2.86
CA LEU A 119 -24.51 -2.75 -2.96
C LEU A 119 -24.86 -3.42 -1.62
N GLU A 120 -24.29 -2.97 -0.51
CA GLU A 120 -24.57 -3.50 0.83
C GLU A 120 -26.08 -3.46 1.17
N HIS A 121 -26.76 -2.35 0.87
CA HIS A 121 -28.20 -2.22 1.13
C HIS A 121 -29.04 -3.12 0.22
N VAL A 122 -28.65 -3.24 -1.05
CA VAL A 122 -29.29 -4.18 -1.98
C VAL A 122 -29.10 -5.62 -1.50
N GLU A 123 -27.92 -5.99 -1.02
CA GLU A 123 -27.64 -7.33 -0.50
C GLU A 123 -28.43 -7.64 0.77
N GLN A 124 -28.41 -6.72 1.74
CA GLN A 124 -29.19 -6.85 2.97
C GLN A 124 -30.67 -7.05 2.64
N PHE A 125 -31.22 -6.24 1.73
CA PHE A 125 -32.61 -6.37 1.31
C PHE A 125 -32.88 -7.72 0.65
N LEU A 126 -32.04 -8.16 -0.29
CA LEU A 126 -32.20 -9.43 -0.97
C LEU A 126 -32.13 -10.61 0.01
N ASP A 127 -31.32 -10.52 1.06
CA ASP A 127 -31.23 -11.56 2.08
C ASP A 127 -32.42 -11.54 3.06
N GLU A 128 -32.92 -10.36 3.43
CA GLU A 128 -34.17 -10.22 4.20
C GLU A 128 -35.37 -10.77 3.43
N SER A 129 -35.45 -10.50 2.12
CA SER A 129 -36.54 -10.97 1.26
C SER A 129 -36.59 -12.50 1.15
N LYS A 130 -35.45 -13.21 1.28
CA LYS A 130 -35.40 -14.67 1.34
C LYS A 130 -35.81 -15.24 2.71
N ARG A 131 -35.75 -14.44 3.78
CA ARG A 131 -35.95 -14.87 5.17
C ARG A 131 -37.40 -14.67 5.67
N SER A 132 -38.24 -13.94 4.95
CA SER A 132 -39.58 -13.54 5.44
C SER A 132 -40.64 -13.51 4.32
N ASP A 133 -41.58 -14.45 4.36
CA ASP A 133 -42.90 -14.30 3.70
C ASP A 133 -43.99 -13.76 4.65
N ALA A 134 -43.77 -13.74 5.98
CA ALA A 134 -44.86 -13.60 6.95
C ALA A 134 -45.04 -12.21 7.62
N ASP A 135 -44.00 -11.42 7.90
CA ASP A 135 -44.13 -10.31 8.90
C ASP A 135 -43.61 -8.91 8.46
N LEU A 136 -43.26 -8.70 7.18
CA LEU A 136 -42.85 -7.36 6.72
C LEU A 136 -44.07 -6.44 6.48
N PRO A 137 -44.09 -5.20 7.01
CA PRO A 137 -45.17 -4.25 6.73
C PRO A 137 -45.29 -3.96 5.22
N ASP A 138 -46.52 -3.84 4.71
CA ASP A 138 -46.82 -3.77 3.27
C ASP A 138 -46.09 -2.65 2.52
N SER A 139 -45.69 -1.57 3.21
CA SER A 139 -44.89 -0.48 2.64
C SER A 139 -43.44 -0.87 2.28
N LYS A 140 -42.93 -1.99 2.81
CA LYS A 140 -41.59 -2.54 2.53
C LYS A 140 -41.62 -3.79 1.64
N LYS A 141 -42.80 -4.31 1.27
CA LYS A 141 -42.88 -5.43 0.33
C LYS A 141 -42.56 -4.93 -1.10
N PHE A 142 -41.51 -5.50 -1.67
CA PHE A 142 -41.15 -5.33 -3.08
C PHE A 142 -41.79 -6.47 -3.87
N SER A 143 -42.21 -6.21 -5.10
CA SER A 143 -42.74 -7.28 -5.97
C SER A 143 -41.63 -8.23 -6.41
N GLU A 144 -41.99 -9.41 -6.90
CA GLU A 144 -41.02 -10.33 -7.53
C GLU A 144 -40.24 -9.65 -8.68
N GLU A 145 -40.93 -8.78 -9.44
CA GLU A 145 -40.30 -7.96 -10.49
C GLU A 145 -39.23 -7.01 -9.91
N ASP A 146 -39.49 -6.43 -8.74
CA ASP A 146 -38.54 -5.56 -8.07
C ASP A 146 -37.34 -6.38 -7.54
N VAL A 147 -37.55 -7.56 -6.96
CA VAL A 147 -36.47 -8.47 -6.55
C VAL A 147 -35.56 -8.81 -7.74
N GLN A 148 -36.14 -9.13 -8.90
CA GLN A 148 -35.37 -9.38 -10.13
C GLN A 148 -34.57 -8.14 -10.58
N LYS A 149 -35.14 -6.93 -10.45
CA LYS A 149 -34.42 -5.68 -10.76
C LYS A 149 -33.27 -5.43 -9.78
N LEU A 150 -33.47 -5.73 -8.49
CA LEU A 150 -32.44 -5.58 -7.46
C LEU A 150 -31.31 -6.59 -7.60
N THR A 151 -31.60 -7.83 -7.98
CA THR A 151 -30.56 -8.82 -8.32
C THR A 151 -29.71 -8.34 -9.51
N LYS A 152 -30.34 -7.80 -10.57
CA LYS A 152 -29.61 -7.19 -11.70
C LYS A 152 -28.81 -5.96 -11.28
N LEU A 153 -29.35 -5.15 -10.36
CA LEU A 153 -28.62 -4.01 -9.80
C LEU A 153 -27.38 -4.48 -9.04
N LYS A 154 -27.51 -5.48 -8.16
CA LYS A 154 -26.39 -6.11 -7.45
C LYS A 154 -25.28 -6.54 -8.41
N GLU A 155 -25.62 -7.31 -9.44
CA GLU A 155 -24.64 -7.76 -10.45
C GLU A 155 -23.94 -6.60 -11.16
N HIS A 156 -24.67 -5.53 -11.49
CA HIS A 156 -24.09 -4.36 -12.15
C HIS A 156 -23.23 -3.51 -11.23
N LEU A 157 -23.58 -3.40 -9.94
CA LEU A 157 -22.78 -2.73 -8.92
C LEU A 157 -21.48 -3.48 -8.64
N LEU A 158 -21.52 -4.82 -8.51
CA LEU A 158 -20.32 -5.65 -8.38
C LEU A 158 -19.37 -5.43 -9.56
N ASN A 159 -19.89 -5.48 -10.80
CA ASN A 159 -19.09 -5.22 -11.99
C ASN A 159 -18.51 -3.79 -12.01
N LEU A 160 -19.28 -2.78 -11.60
CA LEU A 160 -18.80 -1.40 -11.51
C LEU A 160 -17.65 -1.29 -10.49
N ASN A 161 -17.83 -1.84 -9.30
CA ASN A 161 -16.84 -1.78 -8.21
C ASN A 161 -15.54 -2.46 -8.62
N LYS A 162 -15.63 -3.60 -9.32
CA LYS A 162 -14.46 -4.25 -9.92
C LYS A 162 -13.69 -3.33 -10.88
N PHE A 163 -14.39 -2.60 -11.75
CA PHE A 163 -13.73 -1.66 -12.66
C PHE A 163 -13.10 -0.48 -11.92
N LEU A 164 -13.82 0.09 -10.96
CA LEU A 164 -13.33 1.19 -10.15
C LEU A 164 -12.10 0.79 -9.34
N ASP A 165 -12.12 -0.38 -8.70
CA ASP A 165 -10.98 -0.94 -7.97
C ASP A 165 -9.75 -1.11 -8.88
N CYS A 166 -9.92 -1.70 -10.08
CA CYS A 166 -8.82 -1.85 -11.04
C CYS A 166 -8.22 -0.50 -11.45
N VAL A 167 -9.06 0.50 -11.74
CA VAL A 167 -8.59 1.83 -12.13
C VAL A 167 -7.89 2.51 -10.96
N LEU A 168 -8.56 2.62 -9.81
CA LEU A 168 -8.01 3.32 -8.64
C LEU A 168 -6.69 2.70 -8.18
N LEU A 169 -6.61 1.37 -8.06
CA LEU A 169 -5.36 0.69 -7.69
C LEU A 169 -4.25 0.87 -8.73
N ASN A 170 -4.56 0.95 -10.03
CA ASN A 170 -3.57 1.26 -11.05
C ASN A 170 -2.90 2.63 -10.81
N TYR A 171 -3.69 3.62 -10.38
CA TYR A 171 -3.18 4.95 -10.02
C TYR A 171 -2.56 4.98 -8.61
N SER A 172 -3.00 4.14 -7.68
CA SER A 172 -2.42 3.96 -6.32
C SER A 172 -1.25 2.97 -6.29
N SER A 173 -0.47 2.91 -7.36
CA SER A 173 0.79 2.16 -7.47
C SER A 173 0.74 0.64 -7.71
N PHE A 174 -0.40 0.05 -8.02
CA PHE A 174 -0.50 -1.38 -8.35
C PHE A 174 -0.44 -1.61 -9.86
N SER A 175 0.28 -2.63 -10.31
CA SER A 175 0.35 -3.02 -11.72
C SER A 175 -0.89 -3.82 -12.14
N CYS A 176 -2.08 -3.23 -12.05
CA CYS A 176 -3.31 -3.87 -12.50
C CYS A 176 -3.57 -3.55 -13.98
N GLU A 177 -4.01 -4.54 -14.75
CA GLU A 177 -4.48 -4.30 -16.13
C GLU A 177 -5.68 -3.34 -16.12
N LEU A 178 -5.58 -2.24 -16.86
CA LEU A 178 -6.66 -1.28 -16.96
C LEU A 178 -7.83 -1.87 -17.75
N PRO A 179 -9.08 -1.69 -17.29
CA PRO A 179 -10.22 -2.22 -17.99
C PRO A 179 -10.43 -1.54 -19.35
N ASP A 180 -10.81 -2.34 -20.34
CA ASP A 180 -11.24 -1.87 -21.66
C ASP A 180 -12.41 -0.87 -21.53
N ILE A 181 -12.24 0.30 -22.13
CA ILE A 181 -13.20 1.41 -22.07
C ILE A 181 -14.58 1.02 -22.61
N GLU A 182 -14.67 0.14 -23.61
CA GLU A 182 -15.97 -0.33 -24.13
C GLU A 182 -16.66 -1.29 -23.16
N LYS A 183 -15.91 -1.98 -22.29
CA LYS A 183 -16.51 -2.75 -21.18
C LYS A 183 -17.05 -1.79 -20.11
N VAL A 184 -16.29 -0.77 -19.73
CA VAL A 184 -16.72 0.27 -18.76
C VAL A 184 -18.00 0.95 -19.25
N LYS A 185 -18.02 1.41 -20.50
CA LYS A 185 -19.17 2.05 -21.13
C LYS A 185 -20.41 1.15 -21.18
N ARG A 186 -20.25 -0.14 -21.50
CA ARG A 186 -21.36 -1.10 -21.47
C ARG A 186 -21.90 -1.31 -20.07
N ALA A 187 -21.04 -1.45 -19.07
CA ALA A 187 -21.44 -1.61 -17.68
C ALA A 187 -22.17 -0.37 -17.16
N ALA A 188 -21.63 0.83 -17.43
CA ALA A 188 -22.24 2.11 -17.09
C ALA A 188 -23.66 2.24 -17.67
N LYS A 189 -23.84 1.93 -18.96
CA LYS A 189 -25.15 1.96 -19.62
C LYS A 189 -26.15 0.98 -19.00
N LYS A 190 -25.70 -0.24 -18.68
CA LYS A 190 -26.54 -1.25 -18.03
C LYS A 190 -26.98 -0.80 -16.64
N LEU A 191 -26.05 -0.29 -15.84
CA LEU A 191 -26.31 0.26 -14.52
C LEU A 191 -27.31 1.42 -14.58
N TYR A 192 -27.06 2.41 -15.45
CA TYR A 192 -27.97 3.53 -15.67
C TYR A 192 -29.39 3.07 -16.02
N LYS A 193 -29.51 2.10 -16.94
CA LYS A 193 -30.82 1.56 -17.34
C LYS A 193 -31.53 0.88 -16.17
N VAL A 194 -30.84 0.09 -15.37
CA VAL A 194 -31.45 -0.60 -14.22
C VAL A 194 -31.88 0.40 -13.15
N ILE A 195 -31.04 1.38 -12.81
CA ILE A 195 -31.37 2.41 -11.81
C ILE A 195 -32.56 3.25 -12.28
N LYS A 196 -32.59 3.68 -13.55
CA LYS A 196 -33.70 4.47 -14.10
C LYS A 196 -35.02 3.68 -14.13
N ASN A 197 -34.94 2.37 -14.30
CA ASN A 197 -36.11 1.48 -14.28
C ASN A 197 -36.60 1.18 -12.86
N LEU A 198 -35.78 1.43 -11.83
CA LEU A 198 -36.22 1.45 -10.43
C LEU A 198 -36.90 2.80 -10.17
N LYS A 199 -38.09 2.78 -9.56
CA LYS A 199 -38.77 4.03 -9.17
C LYS A 199 -37.88 4.80 -8.19
N PRO A 200 -37.70 6.13 -8.32
CA PRO A 200 -36.84 6.91 -7.41
C PRO A 200 -37.17 6.71 -5.93
N ASP A 201 -38.45 6.62 -5.58
CA ASP A 201 -38.90 6.39 -4.21
C ASP A 201 -38.48 5.02 -3.67
N ARG A 202 -38.35 4.01 -4.53
CA ARG A 202 -37.87 2.69 -4.15
C ARG A 202 -36.38 2.69 -3.83
N LEU A 203 -35.58 3.43 -4.61
CA LEU A 203 -34.15 3.60 -4.33
C LEU A 203 -33.92 4.38 -3.03
N LYS A 204 -34.74 5.41 -2.77
CA LYS A 204 -34.76 6.14 -1.50
C LYS A 204 -35.20 5.28 -0.31
N ASN A 205 -36.10 4.33 -0.50
CA ASN A 205 -36.51 3.42 0.56
C ASN A 205 -35.43 2.36 0.88
N LEU A 206 -34.53 2.06 -0.06
CA LEU A 206 -33.40 1.15 0.18
C LEU A 206 -32.30 1.81 1.01
N VAL A 207 -32.11 3.12 0.85
CA VAL A 207 -31.02 3.87 1.47
C VAL A 207 -31.59 5.01 2.32
N PRO A 208 -31.47 4.96 3.66
CA PRO A 208 -31.98 6.01 4.53
C PRO A 208 -31.46 7.40 4.13
N GLU A 209 -32.35 8.38 3.93
CA GLU A 209 -31.95 9.76 3.66
C GLU A 209 -31.21 10.34 4.89
N GLY A 210 -30.08 11.01 4.65
CA GLY A 210 -29.31 11.69 5.70
C GLY A 210 -28.41 10.78 6.54
N MET A 211 -28.14 9.55 6.08
CA MET A 211 -27.23 8.65 6.78
C MET A 211 -25.81 9.23 6.83
N VAL A 212 -25.23 9.14 8.03
CA VAL A 212 -23.94 9.72 8.40
C VAL A 212 -22.88 8.62 8.46
N PHE A 213 -21.77 8.83 7.75
CA PHE A 213 -20.59 7.97 7.83
C PHE A 213 -19.46 8.63 8.59
N SER A 214 -18.74 7.84 9.39
CA SER A 214 -17.48 8.26 9.99
C SER A 214 -16.31 7.98 9.04
N GLU A 215 -15.16 8.61 9.31
CA GLU A 215 -13.95 8.49 8.49
C GLU A 215 -13.45 7.05 8.38
N GLU A 216 -13.68 6.22 9.40
CA GLU A 216 -13.28 4.80 9.40
C GLU A 216 -13.98 3.99 8.31
N TYR A 217 -15.25 4.30 8.00
CA TYR A 217 -15.99 3.63 6.92
C TYR A 217 -15.45 4.02 5.55
N VAL A 218 -15.09 5.29 5.38
CA VAL A 218 -14.46 5.78 4.15
C VAL A 218 -13.11 5.11 3.96
N LEU A 219 -12.30 5.08 5.02
CA LEU A 219 -10.99 4.42 5.02
C LEU A 219 -11.11 2.94 4.64
N CYS A 220 -12.02 2.19 5.26
CA CYS A 220 -12.23 0.78 4.92
C CYS A 220 -12.71 0.61 3.48
N SER A 221 -13.55 1.51 2.97
CA SER A 221 -13.99 1.49 1.57
C SER A 221 -12.82 1.71 0.58
N VAL A 222 -11.92 2.66 0.86
CA VAL A 222 -10.71 2.92 0.06
C VAL A 222 -9.81 1.68 0.04
N LEU A 223 -9.61 1.06 1.20
CA LEU A 223 -8.80 -0.15 1.37
C LEU A 223 -9.49 -1.41 0.82
N GLY A 224 -10.80 -1.35 0.55
CA GLY A 224 -11.63 -2.49 0.15
C GLY A 224 -11.82 -3.53 1.25
N LEU A 225 -11.86 -3.09 2.51
CA LEU A 225 -12.16 -3.88 3.71
C LEU A 225 -13.65 -3.78 4.06
N HIS A 226 -14.18 -4.83 4.69
CA HIS A 226 -15.55 -4.84 5.20
C HIS A 226 -15.75 -3.87 6.39
N ASN A 227 -17.01 -3.47 6.59
CA ASN A 227 -17.42 -2.47 7.57
C ASN A 227 -17.19 -2.88 9.04
N ASP A 228 -16.94 -4.16 9.32
CA ASP A 228 -16.58 -4.64 10.65
C ASP A 228 -15.22 -4.11 11.11
N PHE A 229 -14.28 -3.88 10.19
CA PHE A 229 -13.02 -3.19 10.48
C PHE A 229 -13.27 -1.73 10.89
N ALA A 230 -14.17 -1.03 10.18
CA ALA A 230 -14.54 0.34 10.49
C ALA A 230 -15.20 0.45 11.88
N ALA A 231 -16.16 -0.45 12.16
CA ALA A 231 -16.79 -0.54 13.47
C ALA A 231 -15.78 -0.80 14.58
N ARG A 232 -14.81 -1.68 14.34
CA ARG A 232 -13.76 -1.99 15.30
C ARG A 232 -12.85 -0.80 15.57
N LEU A 233 -12.38 -0.09 14.54
CA LEU A 233 -11.57 1.12 14.68
C LEU A 233 -12.31 2.20 15.49
N ARG A 234 -13.60 2.41 15.17
CA ARG A 234 -14.45 3.40 15.83
C ARG A 234 -14.66 3.10 17.32
N ASN A 235 -14.74 1.83 17.69
CA ASN A 235 -14.99 1.38 19.06
C ASN A 235 -13.73 1.31 19.94
N LEU A 236 -12.55 1.62 19.41
CA LEU A 236 -11.32 1.69 20.20
C LEU A 236 -11.35 2.87 21.18
N SER A 237 -10.76 2.69 22.37
CA SER A 237 -10.62 3.78 23.32
C SER A 237 -9.72 4.90 22.75
N PRO A 238 -9.91 6.16 23.17
CA PRO A 238 -9.03 7.26 22.77
C PRO A 238 -7.55 6.99 23.08
N GLU A 239 -7.26 6.31 24.19
CA GLU A 239 -5.90 5.92 24.58
C GLU A 239 -5.27 5.01 23.52
N MET A 240 -5.97 3.93 23.13
CA MET A 240 -5.49 3.02 22.09
C MET A 240 -5.28 3.73 20.75
N ARG A 241 -6.22 4.60 20.36
CA ARG A 241 -6.17 5.38 19.11
C ARG A 241 -5.05 6.42 19.10
N ASN A 242 -4.60 6.89 20.26
CA ASN A 242 -3.50 7.86 20.36
C ASN A 242 -2.11 7.19 20.36
N HIS A 243 -2.03 5.88 20.61
CA HIS A 243 -0.77 5.14 20.66
C HIS A 243 -0.30 4.60 19.30
N LYS A 244 -1.22 4.39 18.35
CA LYS A 244 -0.93 3.76 17.05
C LYS A 244 -1.71 4.45 15.93
N THR A 245 -1.12 4.45 14.75
CA THR A 245 -1.80 4.89 13.51
C THR A 245 -2.86 3.87 13.08
N ASP A 246 -3.84 4.28 12.27
CA ASP A 246 -4.89 3.37 11.80
C ASP A 246 -4.32 2.28 10.90
N MET A 247 -3.31 2.60 10.08
CA MET A 247 -2.55 1.59 9.34
C MET A 247 -2.02 0.52 10.29
N CYS A 248 -1.35 0.89 11.39
CA CYS A 248 -0.80 -0.06 12.34
C CYS A 248 -1.91 -0.91 13.01
N LEU A 249 -3.04 -0.30 13.36
CA LEU A 249 -4.18 -0.99 13.95
C LEU A 249 -4.82 -1.99 12.96
N LEU A 250 -5.00 -1.60 11.70
CA LEU A 250 -5.54 -2.45 10.64
C LEU A 250 -4.63 -3.65 10.35
N LEU A 251 -3.31 -3.44 10.30
CA LEU A 251 -2.35 -4.53 10.14
C LEU A 251 -2.41 -5.50 11.33
N CYS A 252 -2.66 -5.02 12.56
CA CYS A 252 -2.92 -5.89 13.70
C CYS A 252 -4.21 -6.70 13.53
N PHE A 253 -5.30 -6.09 13.07
CA PHE A 253 -6.58 -6.77 12.86
C PHE A 253 -6.48 -7.86 11.78
N LEU A 254 -5.74 -7.62 10.70
CA LEU A 254 -5.50 -8.61 9.65
C LEU A 254 -4.72 -9.83 10.16
N LYS A 255 -3.74 -9.63 11.05
CA LYS A 255 -2.97 -10.73 11.66
C LYS A 255 -3.85 -11.69 12.46
N GLU A 256 -4.91 -11.19 13.08
CA GLU A 256 -5.85 -12.03 13.84
C GLU A 256 -6.73 -12.92 12.95
N ARG A 257 -6.81 -12.60 11.65
CA ARG A 257 -7.55 -13.35 10.63
C ARG A 257 -6.61 -13.95 9.60
N ASP A 258 -5.41 -14.37 10.00
CA ASP A 258 -4.42 -14.91 9.08
C ASP A 258 -4.90 -16.23 8.44
N GLU A 259 -5.20 -16.17 7.15
CA GLU A 259 -5.62 -17.32 6.33
C GLU A 259 -4.46 -17.92 5.51
N SER A 260 -3.23 -17.46 5.71
CA SER A 260 -2.05 -17.99 5.01
C SER A 260 -1.90 -19.51 5.12
N PRO A 261 -2.14 -20.15 6.28
CA PRO A 261 -2.05 -21.61 6.40
C PRO A 261 -3.04 -22.38 5.51
N ASN A 262 -4.10 -21.72 5.05
CA ASN A 262 -5.17 -22.33 4.25
C ASN A 262 -4.95 -22.17 2.74
N VAL A 263 -3.84 -21.56 2.31
CA VAL A 263 -3.53 -21.35 0.90
C VAL A 263 -2.20 -22.00 0.55
N GLU A 264 -2.26 -23.09 -0.21
CA GLU A 264 -1.07 -23.84 -0.63
C GLU A 264 -0.34 -23.22 -1.82
N ASN A 265 -1.06 -22.49 -2.68
CA ASN A 265 -0.55 -21.95 -3.95
C ASN A 265 -1.12 -20.55 -4.17
N LEU A 266 -0.27 -19.54 -4.12
CA LEU A 266 -0.64 -18.13 -4.28
C LEU A 266 -0.89 -17.74 -5.75
N ARG A 267 -0.62 -18.64 -6.71
CA ARG A 267 -1.07 -18.48 -8.10
C ARG A 267 -2.48 -19.02 -8.34
N ASP A 268 -3.06 -19.76 -7.40
CA ASP A 268 -4.48 -20.10 -7.44
C ASP A 268 -5.30 -18.89 -6.97
N THR A 269 -5.69 -18.04 -7.92
CA THR A 269 -6.42 -16.81 -7.63
C THR A 269 -7.75 -17.06 -6.94
N ALA A 270 -8.41 -18.21 -7.18
CA ALA A 270 -9.71 -18.50 -6.56
C ALA A 270 -9.55 -18.86 -5.08
N ALA A 271 -8.55 -19.67 -4.74
CA ALA A 271 -8.22 -19.98 -3.36
C ALA A 271 -7.77 -18.73 -2.60
N VAL A 272 -6.90 -17.91 -3.20
CA VAL A 272 -6.43 -16.64 -2.62
C VAL A 272 -7.60 -15.68 -2.39
N GLU A 273 -8.49 -15.52 -3.38
CA GLU A 273 -9.67 -14.66 -3.26
C GLU A 273 -10.57 -15.07 -2.09
N CYS A 274 -10.89 -16.37 -1.99
CA CYS A 274 -11.70 -16.90 -0.88
C CYS A 274 -11.05 -16.64 0.49
N SER A 275 -9.73 -16.83 0.59
CA SER A 275 -9.00 -16.55 1.83
C SER A 275 -8.98 -15.06 2.16
N LEU A 276 -8.74 -14.17 1.19
CA LEU A 276 -8.81 -12.72 1.38
C LEU A 276 -10.18 -12.26 1.88
N GLN A 277 -11.26 -12.84 1.37
CA GLN A 277 -12.61 -12.54 1.87
C GLN A 277 -12.78 -12.90 3.35
N LYS A 278 -12.25 -14.05 3.79
CA LYS A 278 -12.23 -14.44 5.21
C LYS A 278 -11.34 -13.52 6.06
N MET A 279 -10.25 -13.00 5.49
CA MET A 279 -9.43 -11.97 6.14
C MET A 279 -10.17 -10.63 6.29
N GLY A 280 -11.30 -10.45 5.61
CA GLY A 280 -12.17 -9.27 5.71
C GLY A 280 -12.12 -8.32 4.52
N PHE A 281 -11.54 -8.73 3.40
CA PHE A 281 -11.61 -7.95 2.16
C PHE A 281 -12.93 -8.18 1.44
N THR A 282 -13.44 -7.14 0.77
CA THR A 282 -14.62 -7.27 -0.09
C THR A 282 -14.38 -8.22 -1.26
N GLU A 283 -15.45 -8.78 -1.84
CA GLU A 283 -15.37 -9.70 -2.99
C GLU A 283 -14.56 -9.09 -4.14
N ASN A 284 -14.91 -7.86 -4.57
CA ASN A 284 -14.23 -7.20 -5.68
C ASN A 284 -12.75 -6.94 -5.38
N ARG A 285 -12.45 -6.46 -4.18
CA ARG A 285 -11.07 -6.15 -3.82
C ARG A 285 -10.22 -7.42 -3.73
N SER A 286 -10.77 -8.49 -3.16
CA SER A 286 -10.13 -9.80 -3.09
C SER A 286 -9.76 -10.33 -4.48
N ASN A 287 -10.65 -10.20 -5.47
CA ASN A 287 -10.36 -10.62 -6.84
C ASN A 287 -9.17 -9.85 -7.46
N VAL A 288 -9.10 -8.53 -7.22
CA VAL A 288 -8.02 -7.69 -7.77
C VAL A 288 -6.69 -7.99 -7.07
N ILE A 289 -6.68 -8.08 -5.74
CA ILE A 289 -5.48 -8.42 -4.97
C ILE A 289 -4.98 -9.82 -5.33
N ALA A 290 -5.86 -10.82 -5.45
CA ALA A 290 -5.47 -12.18 -5.80
C ALA A 290 -4.73 -12.26 -7.14
N LYS A 291 -5.23 -11.54 -8.16
CA LYS A 291 -4.56 -11.45 -9.46
C LYS A 291 -3.22 -10.75 -9.37
N TRP A 292 -3.18 -9.61 -8.67
CA TRP A 292 -1.94 -8.86 -8.48
C TRP A 292 -0.86 -9.71 -7.79
N ILE A 293 -1.23 -10.49 -6.76
CA ILE A 293 -0.32 -11.44 -6.10
C ILE A 293 0.14 -12.50 -7.11
N ALA A 294 -0.79 -13.15 -7.82
CA ALA A 294 -0.46 -14.22 -8.76
C ALA A 294 0.46 -13.75 -9.91
N GLU A 295 0.41 -12.46 -10.28
CA GLU A 295 1.27 -11.86 -11.32
C GLU A 295 2.68 -11.50 -10.84
N GLN A 296 2.94 -11.56 -9.53
CA GLN A 296 4.28 -11.30 -9.02
C GLN A 296 5.29 -12.35 -9.55
N PRO A 297 6.58 -12.00 -9.68
CA PRO A 297 7.61 -12.95 -10.09
C PRO A 297 7.71 -14.16 -9.14
N PHE A 298 7.67 -13.92 -7.83
CA PHE A 298 7.79 -14.97 -6.82
C PHE A 298 6.73 -14.85 -5.68
N PRO A 299 5.43 -15.03 -5.99
CA PRO A 299 4.36 -14.87 -5.00
C PRO A 299 4.52 -15.81 -3.82
N GLU A 300 4.97 -17.03 -4.09
CA GLU A 300 5.22 -18.11 -3.13
C GLU A 300 6.34 -17.83 -2.12
N HIS A 301 7.11 -16.74 -2.26
CA HIS A 301 8.14 -16.40 -1.28
C HIS A 301 7.60 -15.70 -0.02
N ARG A 302 6.31 -15.39 0.00
CA ARG A 302 5.66 -14.72 1.12
C ARG A 302 4.35 -15.40 1.43
N SER A 303 3.95 -15.39 2.70
CA SER A 303 2.60 -15.77 3.09
C SER A 303 1.54 -14.81 2.52
N LEU A 304 0.29 -15.25 2.46
CA LEU A 304 -0.84 -14.39 2.07
C LEU A 304 -0.95 -13.16 2.99
N LEU A 305 -0.73 -13.34 4.28
CA LEU A 305 -0.71 -12.25 5.26
C LEU A 305 0.38 -11.22 4.94
N ALA A 306 1.58 -11.65 4.54
CA ALA A 306 2.63 -10.71 4.16
C ALA A 306 2.24 -9.91 2.90
N TRP A 307 1.61 -10.54 1.91
CA TRP A 307 1.10 -9.83 0.73
C TRP A 307 -0.02 -8.84 1.06
N THR A 308 -0.94 -9.20 1.95
CA THR A 308 -2.01 -8.28 2.38
C THR A 308 -1.48 -7.09 3.17
N GLN A 309 -0.45 -7.27 3.98
CA GLN A 309 0.22 -6.16 4.67
C GLN A 309 0.88 -5.21 3.67
N ILE A 310 1.63 -5.74 2.69
CA ILE A 310 2.23 -4.94 1.60
C ILE A 310 1.15 -4.17 0.86
N TYR A 311 0.02 -4.80 0.55
CA TYR A 311 -1.11 -4.12 -0.09
C TYR A 311 -1.60 -2.93 0.74
N ILE A 312 -1.88 -3.12 2.03
CA ILE A 312 -2.36 -2.03 2.90
C ILE A 312 -1.34 -0.90 2.97
N GLU A 313 -0.07 -1.21 3.23
CA GLU A 313 1.02 -0.23 3.31
C GLU A 313 1.15 0.58 2.01
N ASN A 314 1.04 -0.07 0.86
CA ASN A 314 1.08 0.59 -0.44
C ASN A 314 -0.11 1.52 -0.67
N VAL A 315 -1.33 1.11 -0.33
CA VAL A 315 -2.49 2.00 -0.48
C VAL A 315 -2.32 3.22 0.44
N PHE A 316 -1.87 3.03 1.69
CA PHE A 316 -1.57 4.17 2.57
C PHE A 316 -0.47 5.08 2.04
N LYS A 317 0.52 4.54 1.33
CA LYS A 317 1.67 5.31 0.83
C LYS A 317 1.40 6.00 -0.52
N TYR A 318 0.57 5.43 -1.38
CA TYR A 318 0.44 5.88 -2.77
C TYR A 318 -0.97 6.30 -3.18
N ASP A 319 -1.98 5.97 -2.39
CA ASP A 319 -3.34 6.42 -2.69
C ASP A 319 -3.50 7.90 -2.35
N ILE A 320 -3.90 8.69 -3.34
CA ILE A 320 -4.04 10.15 -3.22
C ILE A 320 -5.07 10.60 -2.16
N PHE A 321 -5.96 9.72 -1.68
CA PHE A 321 -6.87 10.03 -0.58
C PHE A 321 -6.21 9.79 0.79
N LEU A 322 -5.22 8.90 0.86
CA LEU A 322 -4.54 8.53 2.11
C LEU A 322 -3.17 9.19 2.26
N ASN A 323 -2.55 9.62 1.16
CA ASN A 323 -1.29 10.35 1.13
C ASN A 323 -1.36 11.53 0.15
N ASP A 324 -1.02 12.74 0.63
CA ASP A 324 -0.98 13.96 -0.16
C ASP A 324 0.43 14.31 -0.68
N GLU A 325 1.41 13.46 -0.42
CA GLU A 325 2.78 13.60 -0.91
C GLU A 325 2.92 13.06 -2.34
N VAL A 326 3.59 13.84 -3.19
CA VAL A 326 3.98 13.41 -4.54
C VAL A 326 5.41 12.94 -4.50
N HIS A 327 5.57 11.69 -4.89
CA HIS A 327 6.82 11.00 -4.74
C HIS A 327 7.71 11.16 -5.96
N ASN A 328 8.75 11.96 -5.78
CA ASN A 328 9.77 12.21 -6.77
C ASN A 328 11.06 11.42 -6.48
N PHE A 329 12.00 11.43 -7.43
CA PHE A 329 13.33 10.92 -7.11
C PHE A 329 13.99 11.82 -6.06
N PRO A 330 14.59 11.26 -5.00
CA PRO A 330 15.11 12.03 -3.88
C PRO A 330 16.32 12.90 -4.27
N TYR A 331 17.02 12.54 -5.34
CA TYR A 331 18.18 13.28 -5.83
C TYR A 331 18.09 13.52 -7.33
N LYS A 332 18.42 14.75 -7.76
CA LYS A 332 18.42 15.20 -9.17
C LYS A 332 17.19 14.69 -9.93
N GLU A 333 16.00 15.07 -9.44
CA GLU A 333 14.70 14.55 -9.86
C GLU A 333 14.53 14.28 -11.36
N ARG A 334 15.00 15.20 -12.21
CA ARG A 334 14.81 15.16 -13.67
C ARG A 334 15.93 14.45 -14.43
N TYR A 335 16.97 14.01 -13.74
CA TYR A 335 18.12 13.36 -14.34
C TYR A 335 17.94 11.84 -14.29
N LEU A 336 17.57 11.26 -15.44
CA LEU A 336 17.26 9.85 -15.61
C LEU A 336 18.34 9.14 -16.42
N ASP A 337 18.46 7.82 -16.21
CA ASP A 337 19.25 6.90 -17.03
C ASP A 337 20.75 7.27 -17.14
N GLY A 338 21.24 8.03 -16.16
CA GLY A 338 22.64 8.44 -16.03
C GLY A 338 23.10 8.38 -14.59
N TRP A 339 24.30 7.84 -14.37
CA TRP A 339 24.93 7.82 -13.05
C TRP A 339 25.38 9.23 -12.65
N PHE A 340 25.23 9.56 -11.37
CA PHE A 340 25.70 10.81 -10.77
C PHE A 340 26.11 10.61 -9.32
N SER A 341 27.03 11.44 -8.82
CA SER A 341 27.42 11.40 -7.41
C SER A 341 26.49 12.24 -6.53
N VAL A 342 26.20 11.73 -5.34
CA VAL A 342 25.55 12.45 -4.24
C VAL A 342 26.52 12.50 -3.06
N ASN A 343 26.67 13.68 -2.48
CA ASN A 343 27.42 13.87 -1.25
C ASN A 343 26.53 13.47 -0.06
N VAL A 344 26.99 12.55 0.78
CA VAL A 344 26.27 12.12 1.99
C VAL A 344 26.87 12.87 3.17
N GLU A 345 26.09 13.75 3.81
CA GLU A 345 26.54 14.48 5.00
C GLU A 345 26.82 13.50 6.13
N ASP A 346 28.09 13.37 6.53
CA ASP A 346 28.46 12.57 7.71
C ASP A 346 27.97 13.30 8.96
N CYS A 347 27.12 12.64 9.75
CA CYS A 347 26.66 13.17 11.04
C CYS A 347 27.78 13.29 12.08
N GLU A 348 28.95 12.69 11.84
CA GLU A 348 30.08 12.66 12.77
C GLU A 348 31.40 13.09 12.10
N GLY A 349 31.63 14.40 12.03
CA GLY A 349 32.92 15.07 12.31
C GLY A 349 34.26 14.56 11.74
N GLY A 350 34.30 13.67 10.75
CA GLY A 350 35.52 13.10 10.17
C GLY A 350 36.11 13.94 9.02
N ASP A 351 37.43 14.13 9.06
CA ASP A 351 38.45 14.64 8.08
C ASP A 351 38.04 15.52 6.85
N GLY A 352 36.88 16.17 6.87
CA GLY A 352 36.46 17.15 5.85
C GLY A 352 36.17 16.59 4.44
N ARG A 353 36.27 15.27 4.21
CA ARG A 353 35.88 14.64 2.94
C ARG A 353 34.49 14.02 3.06
N VAL A 354 33.52 14.67 2.42
CA VAL A 354 32.14 14.17 2.35
C VAL A 354 32.11 12.93 1.43
N PRO A 355 31.72 11.75 1.92
CA PRO A 355 31.65 10.54 1.09
C PRO A 355 30.67 10.73 -0.08
N GLN A 356 31.08 10.26 -1.25
CA GLN A 356 30.29 10.32 -2.47
C GLN A 356 29.73 8.96 -2.83
N VAL A 357 28.42 8.88 -2.98
CA VAL A 357 27.71 7.67 -3.41
C VAL A 357 27.25 7.83 -4.85
N SER A 358 27.47 6.79 -5.67
CA SER A 358 26.98 6.74 -7.05
C SER A 358 25.48 6.44 -7.08
N VAL A 359 24.69 7.29 -7.73
CA VAL A 359 23.23 7.17 -7.80
C VAL A 359 22.77 7.17 -9.25
N ILE A 360 21.73 6.41 -9.55
CA ILE A 360 21.00 6.49 -10.81
C ILE A 360 19.48 6.47 -10.56
N ASN A 361 18.76 7.27 -11.34
CA ASN A 361 17.30 7.26 -11.37
C ASN A 361 16.84 6.58 -12.67
N THR A 362 15.93 5.62 -12.59
CA THR A 362 15.34 4.96 -13.77
C THR A 362 13.83 4.90 -13.66
N ASN A 363 13.14 4.76 -14.79
CA ASN A 363 11.69 4.64 -14.83
C ASN A 363 11.18 3.22 -15.13
N THR A 364 12.08 2.27 -15.37
CA THR A 364 11.73 0.86 -15.57
C THR A 364 12.75 -0.07 -14.94
N LYS A 365 12.31 -1.28 -14.60
CA LYS A 365 13.17 -2.32 -14.03
C LYS A 365 14.21 -2.82 -15.04
N GLU A 366 13.86 -2.89 -16.33
CA GLU A 366 14.77 -3.37 -17.39
C GLU A 366 15.96 -2.44 -17.54
N LYS A 367 15.71 -1.12 -17.47
CA LYS A 367 16.79 -0.12 -17.46
C LYS A 367 17.64 -0.23 -16.21
N ALA A 368 17.02 -0.37 -15.03
CA ALA A 368 17.76 -0.57 -13.78
C ALA A 368 18.72 -1.76 -13.87
N ILE A 369 18.24 -2.92 -14.36
CA ILE A 369 19.06 -4.11 -14.57
C ILE A 369 20.21 -3.82 -15.55
N ALA A 370 19.91 -3.26 -16.73
CA ALA A 370 20.93 -2.96 -17.74
C ALA A 370 22.00 -1.98 -17.24
N HIS A 371 21.61 -0.95 -16.47
CA HIS A 371 22.56 0.00 -15.91
C HIS A 371 23.47 -0.64 -14.86
N ILE A 372 22.95 -1.55 -14.04
CA ILE A 372 23.74 -2.27 -13.05
C ILE A 372 24.69 -3.27 -13.69
N GLU A 373 24.22 -4.05 -14.67
CA GLU A 373 25.07 -5.00 -15.42
C GLU A 373 26.30 -4.31 -16.02
N ASN A 374 26.13 -3.09 -16.52
CA ASN A 374 27.22 -2.27 -17.06
C ASN A 374 28.15 -1.64 -16.00
N LYS A 375 27.72 -1.55 -14.73
CA LYS A 375 28.45 -0.84 -13.65
C LYS A 375 29.06 -1.78 -12.61
N ILE A 376 28.63 -3.05 -12.55
CA ILE A 376 29.11 -4.05 -11.58
C ILE A 376 30.63 -4.22 -11.60
N ALA A 377 31.26 -4.23 -12.79
CA ALA A 377 32.72 -4.38 -12.88
C ALA A 377 33.45 -3.22 -12.19
N GLU A 378 33.03 -1.98 -12.46
CA GLU A 378 33.59 -0.78 -11.83
C GLU A 378 33.39 -0.78 -10.31
N PHE A 379 32.21 -1.18 -9.83
CA PHE A 379 31.95 -1.31 -8.40
C PHE A 379 32.81 -2.38 -7.73
N LYS A 380 33.14 -3.46 -8.42
CA LYS A 380 34.07 -4.50 -7.90
C LYS A 380 35.52 -4.02 -7.94
N GLU A 381 35.91 -3.25 -8.95
CA GLU A 381 37.26 -2.68 -9.05
C GLU A 381 37.57 -1.68 -7.92
N SER A 382 36.56 -0.94 -7.43
CA SER A 382 36.76 0.02 -6.32
C SER A 382 37.07 -0.66 -4.98
N ASN A 383 36.65 -1.91 -4.78
CA ASN A 383 37.04 -2.74 -3.66
C ASN A 383 37.15 -4.21 -4.11
N PRO A 384 38.32 -4.63 -4.65
CA PRO A 384 38.51 -5.96 -5.25
C PRO A 384 38.40 -7.14 -4.28
N LYS A 385 38.53 -6.87 -2.98
CA LYS A 385 38.36 -7.87 -1.90
C LYS A 385 36.92 -7.92 -1.39
N GLY A 386 36.05 -7.06 -1.91
CA GLY A 386 34.67 -6.96 -1.50
C GLY A 386 33.73 -7.79 -2.39
N GLN A 387 32.63 -8.20 -1.77
CA GLN A 387 31.50 -8.80 -2.44
C GLN A 387 30.34 -7.82 -2.46
N LEU A 388 29.64 -7.77 -3.61
CA LEU A 388 28.44 -6.97 -3.75
C LEU A 388 27.24 -7.66 -3.12
N TYR A 389 26.54 -6.91 -2.27
CA TYR A 389 25.27 -7.29 -1.68
C TYR A 389 24.22 -6.21 -1.93
N PHE A 390 22.97 -6.63 -2.02
CA PHE A 390 21.88 -5.79 -2.52
C PHE A 390 20.75 -5.75 -1.50
N HIS A 391 20.32 -4.54 -1.13
CA HIS A 391 19.13 -4.33 -0.31
C HIS A 391 18.04 -3.66 -1.14
N GLY A 392 16.95 -4.38 -1.41
CA GLY A 392 15.77 -3.76 -2.02
C GLY A 392 14.89 -3.09 -0.97
N THR A 393 14.49 -1.86 -1.24
CA THR A 393 13.70 -1.01 -0.33
C THR A 393 12.98 0.09 -1.11
N ASP A 394 12.54 1.15 -0.46
CA ASP A 394 11.93 2.33 -1.10
C ASP A 394 12.80 3.60 -1.01
N HIS A 395 12.39 4.65 -1.73
CA HIS A 395 13.15 5.91 -1.81
C HIS A 395 13.45 6.52 -0.43
N ASP A 396 12.46 6.58 0.44
CA ASP A 396 12.57 7.20 1.77
C ASP A 396 13.50 6.41 2.69
N SER A 397 13.41 5.07 2.62
CA SER A 397 14.27 4.19 3.39
C SER A 397 15.73 4.34 2.98
N VAL A 398 16.02 4.48 1.68
CA VAL A 398 17.40 4.77 1.23
C VAL A 398 17.90 6.09 1.79
N LYS A 399 17.08 7.16 1.72
CA LYS A 399 17.45 8.46 2.27
C LYS A 399 17.76 8.34 3.77
N ASN A 400 16.88 7.69 4.53
CA ASN A 400 17.08 7.43 5.95
C ASN A 400 18.34 6.60 6.23
N ILE A 401 18.65 5.58 5.42
CA ILE A 401 19.85 4.75 5.60
C ILE A 401 21.11 5.56 5.33
N LEU A 402 21.11 6.43 4.29
CA LEU A 402 22.25 7.30 4.00
C LEU A 402 22.46 8.35 5.08
N GLU A 403 21.40 8.95 5.61
CA GLU A 403 21.50 10.05 6.59
C GLU A 403 21.68 9.55 8.02
N CYS A 404 21.11 8.39 8.38
CA CYS A 404 21.04 7.91 9.75
C CYS A 404 21.65 6.52 9.98
N GLY A 405 22.25 5.91 8.96
CA GLY A 405 22.75 4.54 9.00
C GLY A 405 21.63 3.48 9.06
N ILE A 406 22.05 2.22 9.16
CA ILE A 406 21.14 1.07 9.25
C ILE A 406 20.61 0.94 10.68
N LYS A 407 19.28 1.01 10.86
CA LYS A 407 18.61 0.83 12.16
C LYS A 407 17.93 -0.53 12.25
N LEU A 408 18.51 -1.48 12.99
CA LEU A 408 18.00 -2.85 13.04
C LEU A 408 16.58 -2.95 13.61
N GLY A 409 16.21 -2.10 14.59
CA GLY A 409 14.88 -2.06 15.18
C GLY A 409 13.74 -1.60 14.25
N LYS A 410 14.06 -1.28 12.99
CA LYS A 410 13.09 -1.00 11.91
C LYS A 410 12.92 -2.19 10.95
N GLY A 411 13.57 -3.32 11.23
CA GLY A 411 13.46 -4.52 10.41
C GLY A 411 12.06 -5.13 10.40
N SER A 412 11.78 -5.89 9.35
CA SER A 412 10.52 -6.62 9.22
C SER A 412 10.38 -7.70 10.30
N GLN A 413 9.13 -7.91 10.73
CA GLN A 413 8.78 -8.98 11.68
C GLN A 413 8.74 -10.33 10.95
N ILE A 414 8.94 -11.42 11.71
CA ILE A 414 8.64 -12.80 11.27
C ILE A 414 9.37 -13.14 9.94
N CYS A 415 10.66 -12.80 9.84
CA CYS A 415 11.50 -13.13 8.69
C CYS A 415 12.32 -14.41 8.96
N ASP A 416 13.12 -14.85 7.99
CA ASP A 416 13.89 -16.10 8.09
C ASP A 416 14.85 -16.15 9.27
N PHE A 417 15.55 -15.04 9.50
CA PHE A 417 16.68 -14.96 10.44
C PHE A 417 16.50 -13.87 11.51
N SER A 418 15.32 -13.23 11.57
CA SER A 418 15.03 -12.19 12.56
C SER A 418 13.54 -11.94 12.72
N ASN A 419 13.14 -11.46 13.91
CA ASN A 419 11.80 -10.91 14.12
C ASN A 419 11.87 -9.44 14.56
N GLY A 420 11.71 -8.50 13.62
CA GLY A 420 11.62 -7.06 13.91
C GLY A 420 12.95 -6.38 14.22
N CYS A 421 14.07 -7.11 14.13
CA CYS A 421 15.39 -6.68 14.56
C CYS A 421 16.49 -7.24 13.64
N GLY A 422 16.42 -6.90 12.35
CA GLY A 422 17.37 -7.38 11.36
C GLY A 422 17.39 -6.56 10.07
N PHE A 423 18.51 -6.57 9.37
CA PHE A 423 18.68 -5.94 8.05
C PHE A 423 19.17 -6.98 7.05
N TYR A 424 18.44 -7.12 5.95
CA TYR A 424 18.68 -8.18 4.97
C TYR A 424 19.32 -7.65 3.72
N VAL A 425 20.34 -8.34 3.24
CA VAL A 425 20.89 -8.15 1.90
C VAL A 425 20.99 -9.47 1.17
N ALA A 426 20.80 -9.44 -0.14
CA ALA A 426 20.92 -10.60 -1.02
C ALA A 426 22.18 -10.50 -1.88
N ASP A 427 22.69 -11.63 -2.36
CA ASP A 427 23.82 -11.70 -3.29
C ASP A 427 23.43 -11.48 -4.76
N ASN A 428 22.13 -11.27 -5.03
CA ASN A 428 21.58 -11.13 -6.37
C ASN A 428 20.78 -9.83 -6.51
N PHE A 429 21.22 -8.94 -7.41
CA PHE A 429 20.56 -7.66 -7.68
C PHE A 429 19.12 -7.82 -8.16
N LYS A 430 18.91 -8.71 -9.15
CA LYS A 430 17.59 -8.92 -9.74
C LYS A 430 16.61 -9.42 -8.69
N TYR A 431 17.05 -10.31 -7.81
CA TYR A 431 16.26 -10.74 -6.67
C TYR A 431 15.93 -9.57 -5.73
N ALA A 432 16.92 -8.80 -5.27
CA ALA A 432 16.68 -7.65 -4.39
C ALA A 432 15.69 -6.64 -5.03
N LEU A 433 15.82 -6.41 -6.33
CA LEU A 433 14.90 -5.58 -7.08
C LEU A 433 13.49 -6.16 -7.11
N GLU A 434 13.32 -7.38 -7.62
CA GLU A 434 12.00 -7.98 -7.87
C GLU A 434 11.26 -8.33 -6.56
N GLU A 435 11.98 -8.79 -5.53
CA GLU A 435 11.37 -9.35 -4.32
C GLU A 435 11.23 -8.38 -3.16
N HIS A 436 12.12 -7.38 -3.10
CA HIS A 436 12.17 -6.46 -1.97
C HIS A 436 11.80 -5.04 -2.36
N ALA A 437 12.29 -4.56 -3.51
CA ALA A 437 12.07 -3.18 -3.94
C ALA A 437 10.75 -2.99 -4.72
N MET A 438 10.43 -3.88 -5.66
CA MET A 438 9.29 -3.77 -6.58
C MET A 438 7.91 -4.04 -5.94
N LYS A 439 7.85 -4.10 -4.61
CA LYS A 439 6.59 -4.01 -3.87
C LYS A 439 5.89 -2.68 -4.11
N SER A 440 6.63 -1.66 -4.52
CA SER A 440 6.15 -0.30 -4.75
C SER A 440 6.58 0.20 -6.15
N LYS A 441 5.91 1.25 -6.65
CA LYS A 441 6.37 2.01 -7.81
C LYS A 441 7.64 2.82 -7.55
N LEU A 442 7.99 3.11 -6.30
CA LEU A 442 9.18 3.83 -5.82
C LEU A 442 10.20 2.87 -5.24
N ALA A 443 10.55 1.87 -6.04
CA ALA A 443 11.52 0.87 -5.66
C ALA A 443 12.91 1.51 -5.61
N ALA A 444 13.74 1.08 -4.67
CA ALA A 444 15.14 1.41 -4.65
C ALA A 444 15.97 0.18 -4.28
N VAL A 445 17.19 0.12 -4.79
CA VAL A 445 18.16 -0.90 -4.39
C VAL A 445 19.45 -0.22 -3.98
N ILE A 446 19.90 -0.49 -2.76
CA ILE A 446 21.22 -0.09 -2.26
C ILE A 446 22.20 -1.21 -2.54
N LEU A 447 23.36 -0.86 -3.11
CA LEU A 447 24.46 -1.76 -3.39
C LEU A 447 25.53 -1.52 -2.33
N PHE A 448 25.85 -2.56 -1.58
CA PHE A 448 26.96 -2.56 -0.63
C PHE A 448 28.12 -3.37 -1.19
N ASN A 449 29.34 -2.86 -1.12
CA ASN A 449 30.55 -3.62 -1.47
C ASN A 449 31.37 -3.90 -0.21
N ILE A 450 31.18 -5.10 0.36
CA ILE A 450 31.64 -5.46 1.70
C ILE A 450 32.75 -6.49 1.59
N SER A 451 33.90 -6.23 2.20
CA SER A 451 34.97 -7.21 2.31
C SER A 451 34.70 -8.27 3.39
N ASP A 452 35.25 -9.47 3.20
CA ASP A 452 35.20 -10.55 4.19
C ASP A 452 35.71 -10.11 5.58
N ASP A 453 36.65 -9.16 5.63
CA ASP A 453 37.18 -8.60 6.88
C ASP A 453 36.14 -7.86 7.73
N CYS A 454 35.04 -7.40 7.10
CA CYS A 454 33.90 -6.78 7.79
C CYS A 454 32.92 -7.85 8.30
N LEU A 455 32.83 -9.00 7.63
CA LEU A 455 31.91 -10.10 7.97
C LEU A 455 32.50 -11.01 9.07
N LYS A 456 32.65 -10.45 10.28
CA LYS A 456 33.16 -11.19 11.45
C LYS A 456 32.02 -11.83 12.25
N LYS A 457 32.28 -13.02 12.81
CA LYS A 457 31.37 -13.74 13.73
C LYS A 457 29.99 -14.04 13.13
N GLY A 458 29.98 -14.52 11.89
CA GLY A 458 28.77 -15.01 11.22
C GLY A 458 28.34 -16.40 11.69
N LEU A 459 27.03 -16.66 11.62
CA LEU A 459 26.48 -18.01 11.62
C LEU A 459 26.13 -18.38 10.19
N ASP A 460 26.91 -19.28 9.59
CA ASP A 460 26.66 -19.81 8.24
C ASP A 460 25.75 -21.05 8.32
N LEU A 461 24.61 -20.97 7.65
CA LEU A 461 23.59 -22.02 7.51
C LEU A 461 23.43 -22.50 6.06
N SER A 462 24.35 -22.11 5.15
CA SER A 462 24.32 -22.47 3.73
C SER A 462 24.81 -23.89 3.44
N GLY A 463 25.60 -24.48 4.35
CA GLY A 463 26.12 -25.84 4.23
C GLY A 463 25.03 -26.91 4.27
N ALA A 464 25.20 -27.98 3.48
CA ALA A 464 24.24 -29.09 3.42
C ALA A 464 24.04 -29.78 4.78
N GLU A 465 25.09 -29.82 5.60
CA GLU A 465 25.09 -30.33 6.97
C GLU A 465 24.26 -29.47 7.94
N ARG A 466 24.05 -28.18 7.62
CA ARG A 466 23.25 -27.25 8.43
C ARG A 466 21.79 -27.18 8.00
N GLN A 467 21.32 -28.03 7.09
CA GLN A 467 19.95 -27.95 6.57
C GLN A 467 18.86 -28.08 7.65
N MET A 468 19.08 -28.92 8.67
CA MET A 468 18.14 -29.07 9.79
C MET A 468 18.19 -27.87 10.75
N ASP A 469 19.38 -27.30 10.96
CA ASP A 469 19.55 -26.05 11.72
C ASP A 469 18.83 -24.92 11.00
N LEU A 470 19.06 -24.74 9.70
CA LEU A 470 18.40 -23.77 8.85
C LEU A 470 16.87 -23.83 9.02
N LYS A 471 16.26 -25.00 8.83
CA LYS A 471 14.82 -25.20 9.03
C LYS A 471 14.36 -24.80 10.43
N SER A 472 15.14 -25.13 11.45
CA SER A 472 14.81 -24.83 12.85
C SER A 472 14.91 -23.34 13.16
N VAL A 473 15.94 -22.66 12.63
CA VAL A 473 16.15 -21.21 12.74
C VAL A 473 15.00 -20.45 12.06
N ILE A 474 14.68 -20.82 10.82
CA ILE A 474 13.58 -20.21 10.06
C ILE A 474 12.27 -20.36 10.83
N LYS A 475 11.94 -21.58 11.28
CA LYS A 475 10.72 -21.84 12.05
C LYS A 475 10.69 -21.01 13.34
N TYR A 476 11.83 -20.86 14.02
CA TYR A 476 11.93 -20.07 15.24
C TYR A 476 11.62 -18.58 15.02
N PHE A 477 12.27 -17.93 14.04
CA PHE A 477 12.02 -16.52 13.78
C PHE A 477 10.64 -16.26 13.18
N ARG A 478 10.20 -17.14 12.27
CA ARG A 478 8.87 -17.04 11.66
C ARG A 478 7.70 -17.45 12.56
N SER A 479 7.98 -17.96 13.77
CA SER A 479 6.96 -18.12 14.81
C SER A 479 6.95 -16.95 15.80
N GLY A 480 7.71 -15.89 15.53
CA GLY A 480 7.80 -14.71 16.39
C GLY A 480 8.74 -14.90 17.59
N GLU A 481 9.73 -15.79 17.47
CA GLU A 481 10.72 -16.07 18.53
C GLU A 481 10.10 -16.56 19.87
N PRO A 482 9.15 -17.51 19.88
CA PRO A 482 8.48 -17.91 21.11
C PRO A 482 9.47 -18.60 22.05
N ARG A 483 9.40 -18.26 23.35
CA ARG A 483 10.29 -18.80 24.39
C ARG A 483 10.25 -20.33 24.52
N SER A 484 9.16 -20.96 24.09
CA SER A 484 8.92 -22.41 24.16
C SER A 484 9.29 -23.18 22.89
N HIS A 485 9.93 -22.54 21.90
CA HIS A 485 10.29 -23.21 20.65
C HIS A 485 11.41 -24.23 20.87
N GLY A 486 11.29 -25.41 20.25
CA GLY A 486 12.27 -26.51 20.31
C GLY A 486 13.58 -26.25 19.56
N LEU A 487 14.06 -25.01 19.55
CA LEU A 487 15.37 -24.67 19.01
C LEU A 487 16.45 -25.23 19.95
N GLY A 488 17.37 -26.03 19.42
CA GLY A 488 18.43 -26.64 20.23
C GLY A 488 19.26 -25.57 20.96
N GLN A 489 19.54 -25.78 22.25
CA GLN A 489 20.22 -24.80 23.11
C GLN A 489 21.55 -24.32 22.52
N LYS A 490 22.32 -25.20 21.86
CA LYS A 490 23.58 -24.85 21.21
C LYS A 490 23.36 -23.83 20.07
N LEU A 491 22.43 -24.12 19.16
CA LEU A 491 22.09 -23.26 18.03
C LEU A 491 21.51 -21.92 18.50
N TYR A 492 20.68 -21.91 19.55
CA TYR A 492 20.21 -20.68 20.16
C TYR A 492 21.36 -19.78 20.68
N GLN A 493 22.39 -20.38 21.29
CA GLN A 493 23.57 -19.62 21.72
C GLN A 493 24.41 -19.11 20.56
N GLU A 494 24.53 -19.87 19.46
CA GLU A 494 25.18 -19.42 18.23
C GLU A 494 24.47 -18.17 17.67
N ILE A 495 23.15 -18.22 17.53
CA ILE A 495 22.32 -17.09 17.06
C ILE A 495 22.46 -15.86 17.95
N LYS A 496 22.49 -16.04 19.28
CA LYS A 496 22.60 -14.90 20.21
C LYS A 496 23.94 -14.17 20.10
N LYS A 497 25.01 -14.92 19.77
CA LYS A 497 26.40 -14.44 19.72
C LYS A 497 26.83 -13.96 18.34
N CYS A 498 26.19 -14.42 17.27
CA CYS A 498 26.55 -14.03 15.92
C CYS A 498 26.21 -12.56 15.63
N HIS A 499 26.98 -11.94 14.75
CA HIS A 499 26.73 -10.59 14.25
C HIS A 499 25.76 -10.58 13.06
N TYR A 500 25.79 -11.66 12.29
CA TYR A 500 24.89 -11.90 11.18
C TYR A 500 24.64 -13.40 11.00
N ILE A 501 23.56 -13.72 10.29
CA ILE A 501 23.24 -15.07 9.84
C ILE A 501 23.32 -15.07 8.32
N PHE A 502 24.09 -15.99 7.74
CA PHE A 502 24.20 -16.21 6.31
C PHE A 502 23.53 -17.53 5.95
N GLY A 503 22.80 -17.54 4.85
CA GLY A 503 22.20 -18.77 4.34
C GLY A 503 21.32 -18.52 3.14
N PRO A 504 20.79 -19.59 2.55
CA PRO A 504 19.88 -19.46 1.43
C PRO A 504 18.58 -18.81 1.91
N MET A 505 17.93 -18.07 1.02
CA MET A 505 16.57 -17.60 1.27
C MET A 505 15.60 -18.76 1.42
N SER A 506 14.88 -18.77 2.54
CA SER A 506 13.81 -19.72 2.78
C SER A 506 12.62 -19.32 1.95
N ARG A 507 12.02 -20.31 1.30
CA ARG A 507 10.84 -20.10 0.45
C ARG A 507 9.63 -20.61 1.22
N ASP A 508 8.61 -19.77 1.31
CA ASP A 508 7.33 -20.12 1.94
C ASP A 508 6.56 -21.13 1.09
N GLY A 509 6.89 -21.24 -0.21
CA GLY A 509 6.25 -22.16 -1.16
C GLY A 509 7.21 -23.07 -1.94
N SER A 510 6.59 -24.09 -2.56
CA SER A 510 7.24 -25.32 -3.01
C SER A 510 7.67 -25.28 -4.49
N ARG A 511 8.84 -24.72 -4.84
CA ARG A 511 9.55 -25.08 -6.11
C ARG A 511 10.97 -24.54 -6.24
N LYS A 512 11.75 -25.24 -7.09
CA LYS A 512 13.14 -24.96 -7.49
C LYS A 512 13.23 -23.68 -8.33
N CYS A 513 14.17 -22.82 -7.95
CA CYS A 513 14.64 -21.58 -8.58
C CYS A 513 16.09 -21.42 -8.06
N GLU A 514 16.90 -20.56 -8.64
CA GLU A 514 18.29 -20.36 -8.23
C GLU A 514 18.40 -20.09 -6.72
N ILE A 515 19.37 -20.73 -6.05
CA ILE A 515 19.56 -20.57 -4.61
C ILE A 515 20.23 -19.22 -4.39
N VAL A 516 19.42 -18.20 -4.12
CA VAL A 516 19.89 -16.87 -3.74
C VAL A 516 20.29 -16.90 -2.27
N GLN A 517 21.48 -16.39 -1.95
CA GLN A 517 21.96 -16.28 -0.59
C GLN A 517 21.55 -14.94 0.02
N GLN A 518 21.33 -14.93 1.33
CA GLN A 518 21.05 -13.71 2.08
C GLN A 518 21.94 -13.63 3.31
N ILE A 519 22.22 -12.39 3.72
CA ILE A 519 22.77 -12.05 5.02
C ILE A 519 21.70 -11.30 5.80
N CYS A 520 21.40 -11.76 7.01
CA CYS A 520 20.65 -11.00 7.99
C CYS A 520 21.60 -10.45 9.05
N ILE A 521 21.79 -9.14 9.09
CA ILE A 521 22.53 -8.45 10.14
C ILE A 521 21.68 -8.45 11.42
N LYS A 522 22.30 -8.74 12.56
CA LYS A 522 21.64 -8.92 13.86
C LYS A 522 22.19 -8.04 14.98
N LYS A 523 23.34 -7.39 14.76
CA LYS A 523 24.06 -6.59 15.76
C LYS A 523 24.33 -5.20 15.24
N GLU A 524 24.14 -4.20 16.10
CA GLU A 524 24.27 -2.79 15.72
C GLU A 524 25.70 -2.48 15.26
N GLU A 525 26.73 -3.10 15.85
CA GLU A 525 28.12 -2.90 15.44
C GLU A 525 28.36 -3.28 13.97
N MET A 526 27.67 -4.31 13.48
CA MET A 526 27.74 -4.71 12.06
C MET A 526 26.86 -3.82 11.18
N ALA A 527 25.74 -3.31 11.71
CA ALA A 527 24.85 -2.40 11.00
C ALA A 527 25.51 -1.01 10.82
N GLU A 528 26.24 -0.54 11.82
CA GLU A 528 27.06 0.68 11.78
C GLU A 528 28.20 0.54 10.77
N GLU A 529 28.96 -0.56 10.84
CA GLU A 529 30.03 -0.83 9.88
C GLU A 529 29.48 -0.87 8.46
N MET A 530 28.47 -1.70 8.17
CA MET A 530 27.93 -1.83 6.82
C MET A 530 27.17 -0.59 6.33
N GLY A 531 26.54 0.15 7.25
CA GLY A 531 25.81 1.38 6.97
C GLY A 531 26.72 2.57 6.68
N ASN A 532 28.03 2.45 6.90
CA ASN A 532 28.98 3.49 6.56
C ASN A 532 28.91 3.79 5.04
N PRO A 533 28.76 5.06 4.63
CA PRO A 533 28.72 5.45 3.21
C PRO A 533 29.91 4.94 2.39
N SER A 534 31.08 4.66 2.99
CA SER A 534 32.24 4.08 2.30
C SER A 534 31.99 2.67 1.74
N HIS A 535 31.06 1.92 2.33
CA HIS A 535 30.68 0.59 1.86
C HIS A 535 29.50 0.63 0.89
N VAL A 536 28.85 1.78 0.71
CA VAL A 536 27.76 1.96 -0.26
C VAL A 536 28.37 2.23 -1.64
N ALA A 537 28.41 1.20 -2.48
CA ALA A 537 28.96 1.29 -3.83
C ALA A 537 28.06 2.11 -4.77
N GLY A 538 26.75 1.96 -4.61
CA GLY A 538 25.80 2.74 -5.38
C GLY A 538 24.35 2.50 -5.02
N ILE A 539 23.47 3.29 -5.63
CA ILE A 539 22.03 3.25 -5.41
C ILE A 539 21.32 3.35 -6.74
N VAL A 540 20.30 2.52 -6.89
CA VAL A 540 19.36 2.58 -8.01
C VAL A 540 18.00 2.98 -7.47
N PHE A 541 17.51 4.15 -7.85
CA PHE A 541 16.12 4.55 -7.64
C PHE A 541 15.29 4.24 -8.88
N ILE A 542 14.08 3.76 -8.67
CA ILE A 542 13.17 3.35 -9.72
C ILE A 542 11.81 3.96 -9.42
N ASN A 543 11.35 4.83 -10.31
CA ASN A 543 10.00 5.37 -10.26
C ASN A 543 9.22 4.91 -11.49
N THR A 544 8.51 3.79 -11.36
CA THR A 544 7.63 3.30 -12.44
C THR A 544 6.34 4.12 -12.57
N GLY A 545 6.04 4.98 -11.59
CA GLY A 545 4.97 5.97 -11.64
C GLY A 545 5.31 7.18 -12.52
N ALA A 546 6.59 7.56 -12.61
CA ALA A 546 7.05 8.64 -13.49
C ALA A 546 6.80 8.34 -15.00
N GLY A 547 6.61 7.06 -15.36
CA GLY A 547 6.16 6.68 -16.70
C GLY A 547 4.74 7.16 -17.04
N THR A 548 3.89 7.41 -16.04
CA THR A 548 2.56 8.02 -16.25
C THR A 548 2.60 9.55 -16.37
N GLU A 549 3.68 10.21 -15.94
CA GLU A 549 3.95 11.62 -16.25
C GLU A 549 4.58 11.82 -17.65
N LEU A 550 4.98 10.74 -18.33
CA LEU A 550 5.72 10.78 -19.59
C LEU A 550 5.10 9.91 -20.69
N ALA A 551 3.78 9.74 -20.67
CA ALA A 551 3.00 9.72 -21.91
C ALA A 551 2.94 11.14 -22.50
N ARG A 552 4.14 11.66 -22.82
CA ARG A 552 4.55 12.68 -23.79
C ARG A 552 3.58 13.84 -24.03
N ARG A 553 4.06 15.05 -23.67
CA ARG A 553 3.92 16.31 -24.43
C ARG A 553 2.63 16.55 -25.21
#